data_AF-A0A7S1DDW0-F1
#
_entry.id   AF-A0A7S1DDW0-F1
#
_cell.length_a   1.000
_cell.length_b   1.000
_cell.length_c   1.000
_cell.angle_alpha   90.00
_cell.angle_beta   90.00
_cell.angle_gamma   90.00
#
_symmetry.space_group_name_H-M   'P 1'
#
loop_
_entity.id
_entity.type
_entity.pdbx_description
1 polymer ?
#
loop_
_entity_poly.entity_id
_entity_poly.type
_entity_poly.pdbx_seq_one_letter_code
_entity_poly.pdbx_strand_id
1 'polypeptide(L)'
;MPIAQHLMAAICSRLPRPLPAIGSDAAQCLVAYPWPGNIREMHNELSRALALSDGATLRAADLSPKVLQGQAGQSLSKGGRGPAANALLGSGTLAERLDAVEATILRETLLRLNWNRTRAAA
;
A
#
# COMPACT_ATOMS: atom_id res chain seq x y z
N MET A 1 -11.65 -8.95 12.89
CA MET A 1 -10.77 -7.97 12.22
C MET A 1 -11.51 -6.65 12.02
N PRO A 2 -11.51 -5.74 13.03
CA PRO A 2 -12.33 -4.53 13.02
C PRO A 2 -11.92 -3.51 11.94
N ILE A 3 -10.61 -3.41 11.65
CA ILE A 3 -10.09 -2.45 10.65
C ILE A 3 -10.52 -2.82 9.22
N ALA A 4 -10.40 -4.10 8.84
CA ALA A 4 -10.80 -4.56 7.51
C ALA A 4 -12.31 -4.32 7.26
N GLN A 5 -13.15 -4.57 8.26
CA GLN A 5 -14.59 -4.31 8.19
C GLN A 5 -14.89 -2.81 8.04
N HIS A 6 -14.20 -1.96 8.80
CA HIS A 6 -14.35 -0.51 8.69
C HIS A 6 -13.96 0.01 7.29
N LEU A 7 -12.85 -0.48 6.74
CA LEU A 7 -12.40 -0.12 5.39
C LEU A 7 -13.40 -0.60 4.33
N MET A 8 -13.91 -1.82 4.42
CA MET A 8 -14.94 -2.30 3.49
C MET A 8 -16.21 -1.46 3.57
N ALA A 9 -16.67 -1.09 4.76
CA ALA A 9 -17.83 -0.22 4.93
C ALA A 9 -17.60 1.16 4.26
N ALA A 10 -16.41 1.73 4.42
CA ALA A 10 -16.04 2.99 3.79
C ALA A 10 -15.92 2.91 2.25
N ILE A 11 -15.50 1.76 1.71
CA ILE A 11 -15.43 1.52 0.26
C ILE A 11 -16.84 1.30 -0.30
N CYS A 12 -17.65 0.47 0.34
CA CYS A 12 -19.00 0.14 -0.10
C CYS A 12 -19.98 1.32 0.01
N SER A 13 -19.78 2.28 0.91
CA SER A 13 -20.63 3.49 0.96
C SER A 13 -20.59 4.32 -0.32
N ARG A 14 -19.57 4.10 -1.17
CA ARG A 14 -19.38 4.77 -2.46
C ARG A 14 -19.82 3.92 -3.66
N LEU A 15 -20.30 2.70 -3.42
CA LEU A 15 -20.72 1.75 -4.44
C LEU A 15 -22.21 1.43 -4.26
N PRO A 16 -23.01 1.30 -5.33
CA PRO A 16 -24.43 0.96 -5.24
C PRO A 16 -24.63 -0.55 -4.97
N ARG A 17 -24.01 -1.08 -3.92
CA ARG A 17 -24.01 -2.52 -3.58
C ARG A 17 -24.03 -2.74 -2.08
N PRO A 18 -24.65 -3.83 -1.61
CA PRO A 18 -24.59 -4.20 -0.20
C PRO A 18 -23.15 -4.51 0.23
N LEU A 19 -22.85 -4.25 1.50
CA LEU A 19 -21.58 -4.60 2.12
C LEU A 19 -21.45 -6.14 2.17
N PRO A 20 -20.48 -6.75 1.48
CA PRO A 20 -20.32 -8.20 1.53
C PRO A 20 -19.73 -8.63 2.87
N ALA A 21 -20.11 -9.83 3.31
CA ALA A 21 -19.47 -10.49 4.43
C ALA A 21 -18.05 -10.94 4.06
N ILE A 22 -17.11 -10.93 5.01
CA ILE A 22 -15.79 -11.52 4.79
C ILE A 22 -15.89 -13.03 5.03
N GLY A 23 -15.59 -13.84 4.02
CA GLY A 23 -15.46 -15.28 4.16
C GLY A 23 -14.33 -15.66 5.12
N SER A 24 -14.44 -16.80 5.79
CA SER A 24 -13.41 -17.28 6.73
C SER A 24 -12.04 -17.47 6.05
N ASP A 25 -12.05 -17.93 4.80
CA ASP A 25 -10.89 -18.08 3.93
C ASP A 25 -10.21 -16.74 3.62
N ALA A 26 -10.99 -15.75 3.18
CA ALA A 26 -10.50 -14.39 2.94
C ALA A 26 -9.95 -13.76 4.22
N ALA A 27 -10.66 -13.94 5.34
CA ALA A 27 -10.22 -13.44 6.63
C ALA A 27 -8.85 -14.01 7.02
N GLN A 28 -8.64 -15.32 6.86
CA GLN A 28 -7.35 -15.97 7.14
C GLN A 28 -6.23 -15.37 6.29
N CYS A 29 -6.44 -15.17 4.99
CA CYS A 29 -5.45 -14.55 4.11
C CYS A 29 -5.15 -13.10 4.50
N LEU A 30 -6.18 -12.32 4.83
CA LEU A 30 -6.03 -10.92 5.26
C LEU A 30 -5.28 -10.79 6.60
N VAL A 31 -5.42 -11.75 7.51
CA VAL A 31 -4.69 -11.80 8.78
C VAL A 31 -3.25 -12.27 8.58
N ALA A 32 -3.03 -13.27 7.72
CA ALA A 32 -1.71 -13.85 7.50
C ALA A 32 -0.74 -12.91 6.77
N TYR A 33 -1.25 -11.98 5.95
CA TYR A 33 -0.41 -11.05 5.20
C TYR A 33 0.04 -9.85 6.07
N PRO A 34 1.34 -9.50 6.10
CA PRO A 34 1.87 -8.49 7.03
C PRO A 34 1.67 -7.03 6.61
N TRP A 35 1.05 -6.76 5.45
CA TRP A 35 0.74 -5.40 4.94
C TRP A 35 1.92 -4.42 5.00
N PRO A 36 2.98 -4.61 4.18
CA PRO A 36 4.17 -3.77 4.24
C PRO A 36 3.91 -2.28 3.95
N GLY A 37 2.83 -1.94 3.23
CA GLY A 37 2.36 -0.56 3.02
C GLY A 37 1.24 -0.07 3.95
N ASN A 38 1.01 -0.71 5.10
CA ASN A 38 -0.04 -0.36 6.09
C ASN A 38 -1.48 -0.44 5.52
N ILE A 39 -2.39 0.31 6.17
CA ILE A 39 -3.83 0.47 5.84
C ILE A 39 -4.06 0.83 4.37
N ARG A 40 -3.13 1.56 3.72
CA ARG A 40 -3.25 1.93 2.30
C ARG A 40 -3.21 0.71 1.38
N GLU A 41 -2.31 -0.23 1.64
CA GLU A 41 -2.26 -1.47 0.86
C GLU A 41 -3.48 -2.35 1.12
N MET A 42 -3.93 -2.45 2.37
CA MET A 42 -5.16 -3.17 2.72
C MET A 42 -6.38 -2.55 2.03
N HIS A 43 -6.49 -1.22 2.04
CA HIS A 43 -7.56 -0.50 1.35
C HIS A 43 -7.55 -0.76 -0.16
N ASN A 44 -6.38 -0.70 -0.80
CA ASN A 44 -6.25 -0.96 -2.24
C ASN A 44 -6.62 -2.39 -2.60
N GLU A 45 -6.17 -3.35 -1.78
CA GLU A 45 -6.51 -4.75 -1.96
C GLU A 45 -8.01 -5.00 -1.80
N LEU A 46 -8.62 -4.49 -0.72
CA LEU A 46 -10.06 -4.60 -0.49
C LEU A 46 -10.86 -3.89 -1.58
N SER A 47 -10.43 -2.73 -2.06
CA SER A 47 -11.10 -2.01 -3.15
C SER A 47 -11.11 -2.83 -4.44
N ARG A 48 -9.97 -3.44 -4.79
CA ARG A 48 -9.84 -4.32 -5.96
C ARG A 48 -10.68 -5.59 -5.80
N ALA A 49 -10.58 -6.25 -4.65
CA ALA A 49 -11.28 -7.49 -4.40
C ALA A 49 -12.80 -7.27 -4.35
N LEU A 50 -13.26 -6.15 -3.76
CA LEU A 50 -14.66 -5.75 -3.84
C LEU A 50 -15.06 -5.49 -5.30
N ALA A 51 -14.29 -4.73 -6.08
CA ALA A 51 -14.62 -4.45 -7.48
C ALA A 51 -14.74 -5.73 -8.35
N LEU A 52 -14.05 -6.81 -7.99
CA LEU A 52 -14.09 -8.11 -8.69
C LEU A 52 -15.10 -9.10 -8.09
N SER A 53 -15.54 -8.88 -6.84
CA SER A 53 -16.49 -9.77 -6.20
C SER A 53 -17.91 -9.46 -6.70
N ASP A 54 -18.56 -10.42 -7.33
CA ASP A 54 -19.96 -10.31 -7.78
C ASP A 54 -20.98 -10.73 -6.71
N GLY A 55 -20.52 -11.14 -5.53
CA GLY A 55 -21.33 -11.80 -4.51
C GLY A 55 -21.47 -11.05 -3.18
N ALA A 56 -22.34 -11.59 -2.33
CA ALA A 56 -22.55 -11.15 -0.95
C ALA A 56 -21.40 -11.54 0.01
N THR A 57 -20.38 -12.26 -0.47
CA THR A 57 -19.28 -12.77 0.36
C THR A 57 -17.96 -12.59 -0.37
N LEU A 58 -17.01 -11.91 0.28
CA LEU A 58 -15.63 -11.78 -0.15
C LEU A 58 -14.89 -13.08 0.16
N ARG A 59 -14.38 -13.75 -0.88
CA ARG A 59 -13.65 -15.03 -0.77
C ARG A 59 -12.16 -14.83 -1.00
N ALA A 60 -11.36 -15.82 -0.62
CA ALA A 60 -9.92 -15.79 -0.86
C ALA A 60 -9.60 -15.66 -2.36
N ALA A 61 -10.42 -16.28 -3.23
CA ALA A 61 -10.27 -16.20 -4.69
C ALA A 61 -10.36 -14.76 -5.26
N ASP A 62 -11.03 -13.84 -4.55
CA ASP A 62 -11.13 -12.44 -4.95
C ASP A 62 -9.88 -11.64 -4.58
N LEU A 63 -9.06 -12.16 -3.67
CA LEU A 63 -7.80 -11.56 -3.22
C LEU A 63 -6.67 -11.80 -4.22
N SER A 64 -5.66 -10.95 -4.17
CA SER A 64 -4.58 -11.01 -5.13
C SER A 64 -3.63 -12.17 -4.80
N PRO A 65 -2.91 -12.71 -5.80
CA PRO A 65 -1.93 -13.77 -5.57
C PRO A 65 -0.92 -13.44 -4.47
N LYS A 66 -0.55 -12.16 -4.29
CA LYS A 66 0.36 -11.72 -3.21
C LYS A 66 -0.19 -11.98 -1.81
N VAL A 67 -1.50 -11.80 -1.60
CA VAL A 67 -2.17 -12.02 -0.30
C VAL A 67 -2.49 -13.50 -0.12
N LEU A 68 -2.87 -14.18 -1.20
CA LEU A 68 -3.12 -15.63 -1.21
C LEU A 68 -1.87 -16.45 -0.89
N GLN A 69 -0.72 -16.08 -1.45
CA GLN A 69 0.51 -16.86 -1.33
C GLN A 69 1.30 -16.57 -0.05
N GLY A 70 0.86 -15.62 0.79
CA GLY A 70 1.50 -15.27 2.07
C GLY A 70 2.87 -14.61 1.94
N GLN A 71 3.74 -15.09 1.06
CA GLN A 71 5.04 -14.54 0.64
C GLN A 71 5.54 -15.22 -0.66
N ALA A 72 4.98 -14.93 -1.83
CA ALA A 72 5.63 -15.32 -3.11
C ALA A 72 5.77 -14.17 -4.12
N GLY A 73 5.82 -12.93 -3.61
CA GLY A 73 6.14 -11.72 -4.39
C GLY A 73 7.32 -10.89 -3.86
N GLN A 74 7.95 -11.27 -2.74
CA GLN A 74 9.09 -10.54 -2.17
C GLN A 74 10.44 -10.78 -2.88
N SER A 75 10.43 -11.36 -4.08
CA SER A 75 11.64 -11.43 -4.91
C SER A 75 11.81 -10.25 -5.87
N LEU A 76 10.91 -9.25 -5.88
CA LEU A 76 11.05 -8.05 -6.75
C LEU A 76 11.30 -6.73 -6.00
N SER A 77 11.42 -6.75 -4.67
CA SER A 77 11.84 -5.59 -3.86
C SER A 77 13.14 -5.85 -3.10
N LYS A 78 14.09 -6.60 -3.70
CA LYS A 78 15.49 -6.49 -3.31
C LYS A 78 16.08 -5.26 -4.01
N GLY A 79 15.83 -4.09 -3.43
CA GLY A 79 16.22 -2.80 -3.99
C GLY A 79 16.21 -1.67 -2.96
N GLY A 80 16.96 -1.84 -1.86
CA GLY A 80 17.43 -0.76 -1.00
C GLY A 80 16.39 -0.10 -0.07
N ARG A 81 16.65 -0.13 1.25
CA ARG A 81 16.20 0.96 2.12
C ARG A 81 16.75 2.26 1.53
N GLY A 82 15.87 3.09 0.96
CA GLY A 82 16.28 4.38 0.43
C GLY A 82 16.89 5.24 1.54
N PRO A 83 17.79 6.19 1.22
CA PRO A 83 18.48 7.03 2.20
C PRO A 83 17.51 7.75 3.16
N ALA A 84 16.30 8.09 2.70
CA ALA A 84 15.24 8.68 3.52
C ALA A 84 14.76 7.75 4.66
N ALA A 85 14.70 6.43 4.42
CA ALA A 85 14.35 5.47 5.46
C ALA A 85 15.46 5.32 6.51
N ASN A 86 16.72 5.51 6.12
CA ASN A 86 17.86 5.51 7.04
C ASN A 86 17.92 6.82 7.86
N ALA A 87 17.54 7.95 7.27
CA ALA A 87 17.43 9.24 7.96
C ALA A 87 16.36 9.22 9.08
N LEU A 88 15.26 8.50 8.87
CA LEU A 88 14.20 8.32 9.87
C LEU A 88 14.63 7.47 11.08
N LEU A 89 15.67 6.65 10.95
CA LEU A 89 16.18 5.78 12.03
C LEU A 89 17.32 6.43 12.84
N GLY A 90 17.69 7.66 12.52
CA GLY A 90 18.70 8.41 13.28
C GLY A 90 18.24 8.78 14.69
N SER A 91 19.19 8.88 15.62
CA SER A 91 18.95 9.40 16.97
C SER A 91 18.79 10.92 16.94
N GLY A 92 17.68 11.43 17.49
CA GLY A 92 17.34 12.86 17.54
C GLY A 92 15.87 13.08 17.90
N THR A 93 15.41 14.32 17.88
CA THR A 93 13.99 14.68 18.03
C THR A 93 13.20 14.42 16.74
N LEU A 94 11.86 14.40 16.84
CA LEU A 94 11.00 14.17 15.67
C LEU A 94 11.18 15.25 14.59
N ALA A 95 11.42 16.50 14.99
CA ALA A 95 11.66 17.62 14.09
C ALA A 95 12.95 17.42 13.26
N GLU A 96 14.05 17.07 13.91
CA GLU A 96 15.34 16.84 13.24
C GLU A 96 15.27 15.68 12.23
N ARG A 97 14.45 14.65 12.51
CA ARG A 97 14.22 13.54 11.57
C ARG A 97 13.38 13.96 10.36
N LEU A 98 12.40 14.84 10.55
CA LEU A 98 11.55 15.37 9.47
C LEU A 98 12.37 16.24 8.52
N ASP A 99 13.22 17.12 9.04
CA ASP A 99 14.11 17.98 8.24
C ASP A 99 15.08 17.16 7.38
N ALA A 100 15.65 16.09 7.93
CA ALA A 100 16.55 15.20 7.20
C ALA A 100 15.86 14.45 6.04
N VAL A 101 14.59 14.07 6.23
CA VAL A 101 13.77 13.44 5.18
C VAL A 101 13.41 14.45 4.10
N GLU A 102 12.98 15.66 4.48
CA GLU A 102 12.60 16.72 3.54
C GLU A 102 13.78 17.10 2.64
N ALA A 103 14.97 17.28 3.21
CA ALA A 103 16.19 17.56 2.45
C ALA A 103 16.54 16.45 1.45
N THR A 104 16.25 15.19 1.79
CA THR A 104 16.52 14.03 0.90
C THR A 104 15.53 13.98 -0.26
N ILE A 105 14.25 14.20 0.01
CA ILE A 105 13.18 14.20 -1.01
C ILE A 105 13.36 15.37 -1.98
N LEU A 106 13.72 16.56 -1.49
CA LEU A 106 14.00 17.72 -2.33
C LEU A 106 15.21 17.47 -3.25
N ARG A 107 16.29 16.88 -2.72
CA ARG A 107 17.50 16.57 -3.53
C ARG A 107 17.20 15.52 -4.60
N GLU A 108 16.44 14.47 -4.29
CA GLU A 108 16.05 13.45 -5.26
C GLU A 108 15.13 14.01 -6.36
N THR A 109 14.21 14.91 -5.98
CA THR A 109 13.32 15.59 -6.93
C THR A 109 14.11 16.51 -7.86
N LEU A 110 15.07 17.28 -7.32
CA LEU A 110 15.95 18.13 -8.13
C LEU A 110 16.84 17.31 -9.07
N LEU A 111 17.33 16.14 -8.64
CA LEU A 111 18.10 15.24 -9.51
C LEU A 111 17.26 14.64 -10.65
N ARG A 112 16.00 14.27 -10.37
CA ARG A 112 15.08 13.76 -11.41
C ARG A 112 14.64 14.83 -12.40
N LEU A 113 14.50 16.08 -11.94
CA LEU A 113 14.08 17.19 -12.79
C LEU A 113 15.24 17.82 -13.59
N ASN A 114 16.49 17.70 -13.13
CA ASN A 114 17.66 18.22 -13.86
C ASN A 114 18.04 17.38 -15.11
N TRP A 115 17.36 16.26 -15.39
CA TRP A 115 17.53 15.47 -16.61
C TRP A 115 16.38 15.65 -17.63
N ASN A 116 15.72 16.82 -17.61
CA ASN A 116 14.66 17.17 -18.57
C ASN A 116 14.83 18.58 -19.17
N ARG A 117 16.07 19.10 -19.25
CA ARG A 117 16.38 20.39 -19.89
C ARG A 117 16.87 20.32 -21.36
N THR A 118 16.80 19.16 -22.03
CA THR A 118 17.38 19.00 -23.38
C THR A 118 16.41 18.77 -24.54
N ARG A 119 15.16 19.28 -24.52
CA ARG A 119 14.32 19.16 -25.74
C ARG A 119 13.19 20.17 -26.01
N ALA A 120 13.33 21.43 -25.59
CA ALA A 120 12.37 22.49 -25.95
C ALA A 120 13.04 23.76 -26.49
N ALA A 121 13.98 23.60 -27.43
CA ALA A 121 14.45 24.67 -28.31
C ALA A 121 14.92 24.05 -29.65
N ALA A 122 13.96 23.88 -30.56
CA ALA A 122 14.18 23.79 -32.01
C ALA A 122 12.84 24.15 -32.68
#